data_AF-A0A2T6KLF1-F1
#
_entry.id   AF-A0A2T6KLF1-F1
#
_cell.length_a   1.000
_cell.length_b   1.000
_cell.length_c   1.000
_cell.angle_alpha   90.00
_cell.angle_beta   90.00
_cell.angle_gamma   90.00
#
_symmetry.space_group_name_H-M   'P 1'
#
loop_
_entity.id
_entity.type
_entity.pdbx_description
1 polymer ?
#
loop_
_entity_poly.entity_id
_entity_poly.type
_entity_poly.pdbx_seq_one_letter_code
_entity_poly.pdbx_strand_id
1 'polypeptide(L)'
;MTQNPIMFGLGGTVFGAAIAALAMSQGGDLRKLEQEMLAMADSNSALAAEVASLSEQVGNVEASLATVTEANAGLGDTMTTAMADLSSAVADSLSQTAAEQADALAAGLDEMRTMAATAGAAPAVAPTVSEAPATAAPVMSDPPAEGSPGIGETVTLADGAVRVFVSRVTDVSARVAANGLDMISLSVGQSRGVQTANAYCRVTLDAVGDRQAGLSALCGDDLPPPSGSKIGETIQLADGAIRVFVSRLAPDESHAILAINGLDTTSLGFGEVATIEAEGTTCAIMVDSIDRGTVQLTESCS
;
A
#
# COMPACT_ATOMS: atom_id res chain seq x y z
N MET A 1 15.86 -45.25 -0.95
CA MET A 1 17.02 -44.71 -0.21
C MET A 1 18.27 -45.39 -0.75
N THR A 2 18.94 -44.74 -1.68
CA THR A 2 20.19 -45.19 -2.31
C THR A 2 21.14 -44.00 -2.23
N GLN A 3 22.01 -44.01 -1.23
CA GLN A 3 23.06 -43.00 -1.07
C GLN A 3 24.16 -43.29 -2.08
N ASN A 4 24.37 -42.35 -3.00
CA ASN A 4 25.50 -42.36 -3.92
C ASN A 4 26.67 -41.62 -3.23
N PRO A 5 27.80 -42.29 -2.91
CA PRO A 5 28.96 -41.59 -2.39
C PRO A 5 29.63 -40.81 -3.54
N ILE A 6 29.55 -39.48 -3.48
CA ILE A 6 30.31 -38.60 -4.38
C ILE A 6 31.79 -38.67 -3.94
N MET A 7 32.60 -39.31 -4.78
CA MET A 7 34.06 -39.33 -4.68
C MET A 7 34.63 -37.91 -4.83
N PHE A 8 35.08 -37.30 -3.73
CA PHE A 8 36.03 -36.19 -3.73
C PHE A 8 37.47 -36.73 -3.78
N GLY A 9 37.87 -37.28 -4.92
CA GLY A 9 39.16 -37.95 -5.05
C GLY A 9 39.75 -37.87 -6.46
N LEU A 10 39.85 -36.68 -7.05
CA LEU A 10 40.49 -36.53 -8.37
C LEU A 10 41.15 -35.18 -8.66
N GLY A 11 41.22 -34.25 -7.70
CA GLY A 11 41.83 -32.93 -7.91
C GLY A 11 43.35 -32.85 -7.67
N GLY A 12 43.96 -33.84 -6.99
CA GLY A 12 45.34 -33.73 -6.49
C GLY A 12 46.45 -34.13 -7.47
N THR A 13 46.16 -34.86 -8.56
CA THR A 13 47.22 -35.46 -9.40
C THR A 13 47.70 -34.58 -10.55
N VAL A 14 46.90 -33.61 -11.00
CA VAL A 14 47.26 -32.75 -12.15
C VAL A 14 48.26 -31.66 -11.76
N PHE A 15 48.22 -31.15 -10.52
CA PHE A 15 49.18 -30.16 -10.03
C PHE A 15 50.58 -30.74 -9.79
N GLY A 16 50.69 -32.00 -9.37
CA GLY A 16 51.99 -32.64 -9.10
C GLY A 16 52.86 -32.81 -10.35
N ALA A 17 52.26 -33.09 -11.51
CA ALA A 17 53.01 -33.30 -12.75
C ALA A 17 53.57 -32.01 -13.37
N ALA A 18 52.87 -30.88 -13.21
CA ALA A 18 53.32 -29.59 -13.74
C ALA A 18 54.54 -29.04 -12.97
N ILE A 19 54.61 -29.27 -11.65
CA ILE A 19 55.72 -28.81 -10.81
C ILE A 19 56.99 -29.62 -11.07
N ALA A 20 56.88 -30.93 -11.31
CA ALA A 20 58.04 -31.78 -11.62
C ALA A 20 58.71 -31.43 -12.96
N ALA A 21 57.94 -30.98 -13.96
CA ALA A 21 58.47 -30.55 -15.26
C ALA A 21 59.18 -29.18 -15.19
N LEU A 22 58.71 -28.26 -14.34
CA LEU A 22 59.31 -26.94 -14.15
C LEU A 22 60.64 -27.00 -13.39
N ALA A 23 60.77 -27.89 -12.40
CA ALA A 23 61.95 -28.01 -11.55
C ALA A 23 63.23 -28.50 -12.29
N MET A 24 63.11 -29.17 -13.44
CA MET A 24 64.27 -29.67 -14.20
C MET A 24 64.85 -28.67 -15.22
N SER A 25 64.19 -27.53 -15.48
CA SER A 25 64.57 -26.62 -16.58
C SER A 25 65.31 -25.34 -16.16
N GLN A 26 65.38 -25.00 -14.88
CA GLN A 26 66.04 -23.78 -14.41
C GLN A 26 67.05 -24.10 -13.29
N GLY A 27 68.33 -24.24 -13.67
CA GLY A 27 69.46 -24.39 -12.73
C GLY A 27 69.84 -23.09 -12.01
N GLY A 28 68.87 -22.37 -11.43
CA GLY A 28 69.08 -21.10 -10.76
C GLY A 28 68.18 -20.91 -9.55
N ASP A 29 68.80 -20.86 -8.37
CA ASP A 29 68.23 -20.54 -7.04
C ASP A 29 67.24 -21.52 -6.41
N LEU A 30 67.77 -22.63 -5.88
CA LEU A 30 67.09 -23.51 -4.89
C LEU A 30 66.46 -22.73 -3.73
N ARG A 31 67.07 -21.60 -3.32
CA ARG A 31 66.53 -20.74 -2.26
C ARG A 31 65.20 -20.09 -2.63
N LYS A 32 65.00 -19.75 -3.90
CA LYS A 32 63.75 -19.17 -4.38
C LYS A 32 62.64 -20.23 -4.42
N LEU A 33 62.99 -21.46 -4.81
CA LEU A 33 62.06 -22.58 -4.81
C LEU A 33 61.63 -22.99 -3.39
N GLU A 34 62.56 -22.97 -2.42
CA GLU A 34 62.22 -23.16 -1.00
C GLU A 34 61.26 -22.07 -0.49
N GLN A 35 61.50 -20.81 -0.87
CA GLN A 35 60.64 -19.69 -0.49
C GLN A 35 59.24 -19.78 -1.13
N GLU A 36 59.14 -20.19 -2.40
CA GLU A 36 57.86 -20.42 -3.09
C GLU A 36 57.11 -21.63 -2.53
N MET A 37 57.81 -22.71 -2.15
CA MET A 37 57.20 -23.86 -1.48
C MET A 37 56.63 -23.50 -0.11
N LEU A 38 57.34 -22.68 0.67
CA LEU A 38 56.83 -22.18 1.95
C LEU A 38 55.59 -21.31 1.75
N ALA A 39 55.61 -20.39 0.79
CA ALA A 39 54.45 -19.56 0.45
C ALA A 39 53.24 -20.38 -0.04
N MET A 40 53.49 -21.48 -0.77
CA MET A 40 52.44 -22.40 -1.22
C MET A 40 51.87 -23.24 -0.08
N ALA A 41 52.72 -23.66 0.88
CA ALA A 41 52.27 -24.34 2.10
C ALA A 41 51.37 -23.43 2.95
N ASP A 42 51.74 -22.15 3.11
CA ASP A 42 50.92 -21.16 3.80
C ASP A 42 49.59 -20.93 3.07
N SER A 43 49.60 -20.81 1.74
CA SER A 43 48.39 -20.67 0.92
C SER A 43 47.45 -21.87 1.03
N ASN A 44 47.99 -23.09 1.05
CA ASN A 44 47.21 -24.31 1.25
C ASN A 44 46.59 -24.39 2.66
N SER A 45 47.32 -23.93 3.68
CA SER A 45 46.79 -23.87 5.05
C SER A 45 45.64 -22.86 5.18
N ALA A 46 45.75 -21.71 4.51
CA ALA A 46 44.70 -20.70 4.46
C ALA A 46 43.45 -21.22 3.72
N LEU A 47 43.63 -21.89 2.58
CA LEU A 47 42.53 -22.48 1.83
C LEU A 47 41.83 -23.60 2.63
N ALA A 48 42.59 -24.43 3.36
CA ALA A 48 42.01 -25.46 4.22
C ALA A 48 41.16 -24.85 5.36
N ALA A 49 41.60 -23.73 5.94
CA ALA A 49 40.85 -23.00 6.95
C ALA A 49 39.57 -22.37 6.38
N GLU A 50 39.64 -21.82 5.16
CA GLU A 50 38.48 -21.25 4.47
C GLU A 50 37.44 -22.32 4.11
N VAL A 51 37.87 -23.49 3.62
CA VAL A 51 36.99 -24.63 3.34
C VAL A 51 36.33 -25.14 4.62
N ALA A 52 37.06 -25.22 5.74
CA ALA A 52 36.49 -25.59 7.03
C ALA A 52 35.41 -24.59 7.48
N SER A 53 35.67 -23.29 7.33
CA SER A 53 34.70 -22.24 7.64
C SER A 53 33.46 -22.30 6.74
N LEU A 54 33.63 -22.52 5.44
CA LEU A 54 32.50 -22.70 4.52
C LEU A 54 31.67 -23.92 4.87
N SER A 55 32.31 -25.03 5.25
CA SER A 55 31.62 -26.25 5.68
C SER A 55 30.78 -26.01 6.94
N GLU A 56 31.28 -25.22 7.89
CA GLU A 56 30.54 -24.83 9.09
C GLU A 56 29.38 -23.89 8.76
N GLN A 57 29.59 -22.93 7.85
CA GLN A 57 28.52 -22.05 7.36
C GLN A 57 27.40 -22.83 6.67
N VAL A 58 27.73 -23.82 5.82
CA VAL A 58 26.74 -24.69 5.17
C VAL A 58 25.95 -25.47 6.22
N GLY A 59 26.61 -26.06 7.22
CA GLY A 59 25.92 -26.76 8.32
C GLY A 59 24.96 -25.85 9.10
N ASN A 60 25.35 -24.59 9.35
CA ASN A 60 24.51 -23.59 10.01
C ASN A 60 23.31 -23.16 9.13
N VAL A 61 23.49 -23.05 7.82
CA VAL A 61 22.41 -22.76 6.87
C VAL A 61 21.42 -23.93 6.79
N GLU A 62 21.91 -25.18 6.74
CA GLU A 62 21.05 -26.37 6.76
C GLU A 62 20.23 -26.48 8.06
N ALA A 63 20.86 -26.21 9.21
CA ALA A 63 20.16 -26.15 10.50
C ALA A 63 19.11 -25.03 10.53
N SER A 64 19.45 -23.85 10.01
CA SER A 64 18.49 -22.73 9.91
C SER A 64 17.31 -23.08 8.99
N LEU A 65 17.55 -23.79 7.89
CA LEU A 65 16.51 -24.22 6.95
C LEU A 65 15.56 -25.25 7.58
N ALA A 66 16.09 -26.17 8.40
CA ALA A 66 15.28 -27.10 9.18
C ALA A 66 14.36 -26.38 10.16
N THR A 67 14.90 -25.40 10.91
CA THR A 67 14.10 -24.57 11.83
C THR A 67 13.02 -23.75 11.11
N VAL A 68 13.34 -23.17 9.94
CA VAL A 68 12.35 -22.43 9.13
C VAL A 68 11.25 -23.36 8.62
N THR A 69 11.59 -24.59 8.22
CA THR A 69 10.60 -25.57 7.74
C THR A 69 9.65 -25.99 8.85
N GLU A 70 10.17 -26.25 10.06
CA GLU A 70 9.35 -26.56 11.24
C GLU A 70 8.44 -25.38 11.63
N ALA A 71 8.98 -24.15 11.63
CA ALA A 71 8.21 -22.94 11.89
C ALA A 71 7.09 -22.73 10.86
N ASN A 72 7.36 -23.00 9.59
CA ASN A 72 6.38 -22.84 8.51
C ASN A 72 5.26 -23.89 8.57
N ALA A 73 5.58 -25.13 8.99
CA ALA A 73 4.57 -26.15 9.25
C ALA A 73 3.64 -25.73 10.41
N GLY A 74 4.19 -25.20 11.51
CA GLY A 74 3.41 -24.68 12.63
C GLY A 74 2.56 -23.45 12.26
N LEU A 75 3.02 -22.62 11.33
CA LEU A 75 2.26 -21.48 10.83
C LEU A 75 0.99 -21.91 10.09
N GLY A 76 1.04 -23.00 9.33
CA GLY A 76 -0.12 -23.55 8.61
C GLY A 76 -1.21 -24.05 9.55
N ASP A 77 -0.84 -24.77 10.61
CA ASP A 77 -1.78 -25.23 11.64
C ASP A 77 -2.39 -24.06 12.43
N THR A 78 -1.56 -23.06 12.74
CA THR A 78 -2.01 -21.84 13.42
C THR A 78 -3.01 -21.05 12.57
N MET A 79 -2.72 -20.90 11.27
CA MET A 79 -3.60 -20.18 10.34
C MET A 79 -4.92 -20.92 10.11
N THR A 80 -4.88 -22.25 10.00
CA THR A 80 -6.09 -23.08 9.87
C THR A 80 -6.97 -22.98 11.13
N THR A 81 -6.35 -23.01 12.31
CA THR A 81 -7.06 -22.83 13.59
C THR A 81 -7.66 -21.43 13.68
N ALA A 82 -6.89 -20.39 13.36
CA ALA A 82 -7.37 -19.01 13.35
C ALA A 82 -8.53 -18.79 12.36
N MET A 83 -8.51 -19.45 11.18
CA MET A 83 -9.61 -19.40 10.22
C MET A 83 -10.86 -20.10 10.76
N ALA A 84 -10.71 -21.25 11.43
CA ALA A 84 -11.82 -21.94 12.07
C ALA A 84 -12.45 -21.08 13.18
N ASP A 85 -11.62 -20.48 14.05
CA ASP A 85 -12.06 -19.59 15.13
C ASP A 85 -12.74 -18.33 14.58
N LEU A 86 -12.18 -17.72 13.53
CA LEU A 86 -12.79 -16.57 12.85
C LEU A 86 -14.14 -16.95 12.24
N SER A 87 -14.26 -18.12 11.62
CA SER A 87 -15.53 -18.57 11.03
C SER A 87 -16.62 -18.78 12.11
N SER A 88 -16.24 -19.31 13.27
CA SER A 88 -17.15 -19.46 14.41
C SER A 88 -17.56 -18.09 14.97
N ALA A 89 -16.60 -17.20 15.20
CA ALA A 89 -16.86 -15.86 15.71
C ALA A 89 -17.74 -15.04 14.77
N VAL A 90 -17.55 -15.16 13.45
CA VAL A 90 -18.40 -14.50 12.45
C VAL A 90 -19.81 -15.09 12.46
N ALA A 91 -19.96 -16.41 12.56
CA ALA A 91 -21.27 -17.06 12.66
C ALA A 91 -22.04 -16.63 13.92
N ASP A 92 -21.35 -16.57 15.06
CA ASP A 92 -21.91 -16.12 16.34
C ASP A 92 -22.32 -14.64 16.28
N SER A 93 -21.47 -13.77 15.71
CA SER A 93 -21.76 -12.35 15.53
C SER A 93 -22.93 -12.11 14.57
N LEU A 94 -23.03 -12.87 13.48
CA LEU A 94 -24.17 -12.79 12.55
C LEU A 94 -25.47 -13.22 13.24
N SER A 95 -25.42 -14.31 14.00
CA SER A 95 -26.58 -14.83 14.75
C SER A 95 -27.06 -13.83 15.80
N GLN A 96 -26.13 -13.23 16.55
CA GLN A 96 -26.44 -12.18 17.53
C GLN A 96 -27.04 -10.94 16.86
N THR A 97 -26.42 -10.46 15.78
CA THR A 97 -26.91 -9.29 15.04
C THR A 97 -28.31 -9.54 14.46
N ALA A 98 -28.57 -10.75 13.96
CA ALA A 98 -29.89 -11.13 13.46
C ALA A 98 -30.95 -11.14 14.57
N ALA A 99 -30.60 -11.62 15.77
CA ALA A 99 -31.49 -11.57 16.94
C ALA A 99 -31.78 -10.13 17.37
N GLU A 100 -30.77 -9.27 17.47
CA GLU A 100 -30.92 -7.86 17.82
C GLU A 100 -31.77 -7.08 16.78
N GLN A 101 -31.59 -7.36 15.49
CA GLN A 101 -32.42 -6.77 14.43
C GLN A 101 -33.88 -7.25 14.50
N ALA A 102 -34.11 -8.53 14.81
CA ALA A 102 -35.45 -9.07 14.98
C ALA A 102 -36.17 -8.42 16.18
N ASP A 103 -35.45 -8.25 17.31
CA ASP A 103 -35.98 -7.59 18.51
C ASP A 103 -36.26 -6.09 18.27
N ALA A 104 -35.35 -5.38 17.60
CA ALA A 104 -35.54 -3.97 17.23
C ALA A 104 -36.74 -3.78 16.29
N LEU A 105 -36.93 -4.70 15.32
CA LEU A 105 -38.08 -4.66 14.43
C LEU A 105 -39.39 -4.94 15.17
N ALA A 106 -39.39 -5.92 16.09
CA ALA A 106 -40.55 -6.22 16.92
C ALA A 106 -40.94 -5.01 17.81
N ALA A 107 -39.95 -4.36 18.43
CA ALA A 107 -40.16 -3.15 19.22
C ALA A 107 -40.69 -1.99 18.37
N GLY A 108 -40.12 -1.75 17.19
CA GLY A 108 -40.60 -0.70 16.27
C GLY A 108 -42.03 -0.94 15.76
N LEU A 109 -42.43 -2.21 15.53
CA LEU A 109 -43.80 -2.56 15.17
C LEU A 109 -44.79 -2.33 16.33
N ASP A 110 -44.37 -2.59 17.57
CA ASP A 110 -45.19 -2.33 18.77
C ASP A 110 -45.35 -0.82 19.02
N GLU A 111 -44.27 -0.06 18.81
CA GLU A 111 -44.31 1.40 18.91
C GLU A 111 -45.20 2.01 17.82
N MET A 112 -45.11 1.55 16.58
CA MET A 112 -46.04 1.97 15.51
C MET A 112 -47.50 1.63 15.82
N ARG A 113 -47.79 0.47 16.42
CA ARG A 113 -49.16 0.14 16.87
C ARG A 113 -49.63 1.08 17.96
N THR A 114 -48.76 1.44 18.89
CA THR A 114 -49.05 2.38 19.98
C THR A 114 -49.26 3.81 19.46
N MET A 115 -48.45 4.26 18.50
CA MET A 115 -48.63 5.54 17.81
C MET A 115 -49.93 5.56 17.00
N ALA A 116 -50.26 4.48 16.29
CA ALA A 116 -51.52 4.38 15.55
C ALA A 116 -52.76 4.42 16.48
N ALA A 117 -52.64 3.90 17.71
CA ALA A 117 -53.70 3.96 18.72
C ALA A 117 -53.83 5.35 19.38
N THR A 118 -52.77 6.15 19.39
CA THR A 118 -52.71 7.45 20.08
C THR A 118 -52.85 8.65 19.15
N ALA A 119 -52.87 8.46 17.83
CA ALA A 119 -53.05 9.52 16.82
C ALA A 119 -54.46 10.16 16.76
N GLY A 120 -55.25 10.05 17.85
CA GLY A 120 -56.47 10.80 18.05
C GLY A 120 -56.18 12.20 18.60
N ALA A 121 -56.10 13.17 17.68
CA ALA A 121 -56.12 14.62 17.91
C ALA A 121 -54.96 15.25 18.72
N ALA A 122 -53.97 15.81 18.00
CA ALA A 122 -53.09 16.84 18.54
C ALA A 122 -52.82 17.95 17.50
N PRO A 123 -52.67 19.22 17.94
CA PRO A 123 -52.76 20.40 17.11
C PRO A 123 -51.45 20.75 16.37
N ALA A 124 -51.59 21.45 15.25
CA ALA A 124 -50.49 21.94 14.44
C ALA A 124 -49.61 22.96 15.20
N VAL A 125 -48.34 22.63 15.40
CA VAL A 125 -47.30 23.57 15.82
C VAL A 125 -46.29 23.68 14.68
N ALA A 126 -46.07 24.91 14.21
CA ALA A 126 -45.18 25.23 13.10
C ALA A 126 -43.70 25.12 13.54
N PRO A 127 -42.82 24.53 12.72
CA PRO A 127 -41.39 24.46 13.03
C PRO A 127 -40.69 25.79 12.69
N THR A 128 -40.02 26.37 13.70
CA THR A 128 -39.00 27.41 13.53
C THR A 128 -37.69 26.77 13.03
N VAL A 129 -37.24 27.18 11.86
CA VAL A 129 -36.01 26.73 11.21
C VAL A 129 -34.84 27.56 11.76
N SER A 130 -33.83 26.89 12.32
CA SER A 130 -32.57 27.47 12.75
C SER A 130 -31.60 27.48 11.57
N GLU A 131 -31.05 28.66 11.26
CA GLU A 131 -30.17 28.95 10.13
C GLU A 131 -28.76 28.36 10.39
N ALA A 132 -28.31 27.47 9.49
CA ALA A 132 -26.99 26.83 9.52
C ALA A 132 -25.98 27.63 8.66
N PRO A 133 -24.67 27.54 8.93
CA PRO A 133 -23.66 28.38 8.27
C PRO A 133 -23.53 28.04 6.77
N ALA A 134 -23.31 29.07 5.96
CA ALA A 134 -23.19 28.99 4.51
C ALA A 134 -21.93 28.21 4.09
N THR A 135 -22.12 26.95 3.74
CA THR A 135 -21.16 26.13 2.98
C THR A 135 -20.93 26.77 1.61
N ALA A 136 -19.66 26.87 1.19
CA ALA A 136 -19.27 27.41 -0.11
C ALA A 136 -20.08 26.79 -1.25
N ALA A 137 -20.52 27.63 -2.20
CA ALA A 137 -21.39 27.21 -3.30
C ALA A 137 -20.75 26.05 -4.09
N PRO A 138 -21.48 24.94 -4.30
CA PRO A 138 -20.99 23.82 -5.10
C PRO A 138 -20.71 24.32 -6.51
N VAL A 139 -19.50 24.09 -7.00
CA VAL A 139 -19.12 24.36 -8.37
C VAL A 139 -20.00 23.47 -9.25
N MET A 140 -20.96 24.07 -9.97
CA MET A 140 -21.81 23.33 -10.89
C MET A 140 -20.92 22.76 -11.98
N SER A 141 -20.67 21.45 -11.92
CA SER A 141 -19.86 20.75 -12.89
C SER A 141 -20.67 20.58 -14.17
N ASP A 142 -20.04 20.77 -15.32
CA ASP A 142 -20.67 20.50 -16.61
C ASP A 142 -21.16 19.04 -16.65
N PRO A 143 -22.27 18.74 -17.33
CA PRO A 143 -22.76 17.37 -17.45
C PRO A 143 -21.70 16.49 -18.13
N PRO A 144 -21.65 15.19 -17.81
CA PRO A 144 -20.74 14.26 -18.47
C PRO A 144 -20.90 14.33 -19.99
N ALA A 145 -19.79 14.23 -20.72
CA ALA A 145 -19.82 14.18 -22.18
C ALA A 145 -20.65 12.99 -22.67
N GLU A 146 -21.32 13.14 -23.82
CA GLU A 146 -22.08 12.03 -24.44
C GLU A 146 -21.17 10.80 -24.64
N GLY A 147 -21.61 9.65 -24.15
CA GLY A 147 -20.84 8.40 -24.20
C GLY A 147 -19.99 8.12 -22.95
N SER A 148 -20.15 8.90 -21.88
CA SER A 148 -19.55 8.59 -20.57
C SER A 148 -20.07 7.26 -20.01
N PRO A 149 -19.21 6.42 -19.41
CA PRO A 149 -19.62 5.12 -18.88
C PRO A 149 -20.67 5.26 -17.77
N GLY A 150 -21.74 4.48 -17.90
CA GLY A 150 -22.75 4.29 -16.86
C GLY A 150 -22.33 3.29 -15.77
N ILE A 151 -23.17 3.18 -14.75
CA ILE A 151 -23.03 2.13 -13.72
C ILE A 151 -23.09 0.73 -14.35
N GLY A 152 -22.08 -0.09 -14.09
CA GLY A 152 -21.93 -1.45 -14.62
C GLY A 152 -21.17 -1.51 -15.94
N GLU A 153 -20.74 -0.37 -16.49
CA GLU A 153 -20.00 -0.31 -17.74
C GLU A 153 -18.49 -0.22 -17.52
N THR A 154 -17.74 -0.62 -18.55
CA THR A 154 -16.28 -0.48 -18.59
C THR A 154 -15.90 0.41 -19.76
N VAL A 155 -15.11 1.45 -19.49
CA VAL A 155 -14.48 2.29 -20.52
C VAL A 155 -13.00 1.96 -20.62
N THR A 156 -12.45 2.17 -21.81
CA THR A 156 -11.00 2.09 -22.06
C THR A 156 -10.49 3.48 -22.38
N LEU A 157 -9.50 3.96 -21.62
CA LEU A 157 -8.93 5.30 -21.68
C LEU A 157 -7.44 5.23 -22.07
N ALA A 158 -6.87 6.37 -22.45
CA ALA A 158 -5.45 6.53 -22.79
C ALA A 158 -4.95 5.45 -23.76
N ASP A 159 -5.58 5.37 -24.94
CA ASP A 159 -5.23 4.44 -26.04
C ASP A 159 -5.16 2.95 -25.66
N GLY A 160 -5.93 2.53 -24.66
CA GLY A 160 -5.93 1.13 -24.22
C GLY A 160 -5.17 0.85 -22.93
N ALA A 161 -4.43 1.83 -22.41
CA ALA A 161 -3.59 1.63 -21.24
C ALA A 161 -4.38 1.46 -19.93
N VAL A 162 -5.57 2.07 -19.84
CA VAL A 162 -6.40 2.01 -18.64
C VAL A 162 -7.80 1.52 -18.97
N ARG A 163 -8.23 0.45 -18.27
CA ARG A 163 -9.62 -0.04 -18.29
C ARG A 163 -10.27 0.33 -16.97
N VAL A 164 -11.34 1.13 -17.02
CA VAL A 164 -12.06 1.60 -15.83
C VAL A 164 -13.46 1.04 -15.82
N PHE A 165 -13.80 0.29 -14.77
CA PHE A 165 -15.15 -0.19 -14.49
C PHE A 165 -15.85 0.72 -13.49
N VAL A 166 -17.07 1.17 -13.79
CA VAL A 166 -17.85 2.04 -12.90
C VAL A 166 -18.87 1.21 -12.12
N SER A 167 -18.72 1.10 -10.80
CA SER A 167 -19.64 0.31 -9.96
C SER A 167 -20.81 1.10 -9.39
N ARG A 168 -20.62 2.40 -9.17
CA ARG A 168 -21.62 3.29 -8.57
C ARG A 168 -21.29 4.71 -8.97
N VAL A 169 -22.32 5.50 -9.23
CA VAL A 169 -22.24 6.95 -9.42
C VAL A 169 -23.23 7.58 -8.44
N THR A 170 -22.80 8.66 -7.79
CA THR A 170 -23.58 9.52 -6.90
C THR A 170 -23.57 10.94 -7.48
N ASP A 171 -24.20 11.90 -6.80
CA ASP A 171 -24.30 13.28 -7.29
C ASP A 171 -22.96 14.03 -7.33
N VAL A 172 -21.93 13.55 -6.61
CA VAL A 172 -20.61 14.23 -6.52
C VAL A 172 -19.42 13.28 -6.62
N SER A 173 -19.66 11.98 -6.74
CA SER A 173 -18.59 10.97 -6.74
C SER A 173 -18.96 9.72 -7.52
N ALA A 174 -17.96 8.99 -7.99
CA ALA A 174 -18.09 7.69 -8.60
C ALA A 174 -17.16 6.68 -7.93
N ARG A 175 -17.62 5.44 -7.80
CA ARG A 175 -16.82 4.31 -7.30
C ARG A 175 -16.39 3.47 -8.49
N VAL A 176 -15.10 3.47 -8.78
CA VAL A 176 -14.50 2.89 -9.98
C VAL A 176 -13.42 1.86 -9.63
N ALA A 177 -13.15 0.92 -10.53
CA ALA A 177 -11.96 0.08 -10.48
C ALA A 177 -11.16 0.27 -11.76
N ALA A 178 -9.86 0.57 -11.64
CA ALA A 178 -8.98 0.81 -12.77
C ALA A 178 -7.94 -0.31 -12.86
N ASN A 179 -7.89 -1.02 -14.00
CA ASN A 179 -6.95 -2.11 -14.29
C ASN A 179 -6.94 -3.28 -13.29
N GLY A 180 -7.98 -3.46 -12.48
CA GLY A 180 -8.02 -4.49 -11.45
C GLY A 180 -9.36 -4.57 -10.74
N LEU A 181 -9.36 -5.19 -9.55
CA LEU A 181 -10.54 -5.35 -8.69
C LEU A 181 -10.62 -4.29 -7.59
N ASP A 182 -9.55 -3.53 -7.36
CA ASP A 182 -9.52 -2.55 -6.28
C ASP A 182 -10.45 -1.39 -6.59
N MET A 183 -11.43 -1.24 -5.71
CA MET A 183 -12.50 -0.26 -5.85
C MET A 183 -12.08 1.05 -5.18
N ILE A 184 -12.02 2.12 -5.96
CA ILE A 184 -11.61 3.46 -5.52
C ILE A 184 -12.81 4.40 -5.67
N SER A 185 -13.05 5.22 -4.65
CA SER A 185 -14.02 6.31 -4.73
C SER A 185 -13.31 7.58 -5.19
N LEU A 186 -13.77 8.17 -6.29
CA LEU A 186 -13.31 9.47 -6.80
C LEU A 186 -14.45 10.46 -6.67
N SER A 187 -14.19 11.63 -6.12
CA SER A 187 -15.10 12.78 -6.23
C SER A 187 -14.79 13.59 -7.48
N VAL A 188 -15.73 14.40 -7.95
CA VAL A 188 -15.50 15.25 -9.14
C VAL A 188 -14.28 16.16 -8.92
N GLY A 189 -13.42 16.25 -9.94
CA GLY A 189 -12.12 16.92 -9.91
C GLY A 189 -10.98 16.10 -9.29
N GLN A 190 -11.28 14.98 -8.63
CA GLN A 190 -10.25 14.15 -8.00
C GLN A 190 -9.57 13.24 -9.01
N SER A 191 -8.27 13.02 -8.77
CA SER A 191 -7.40 12.19 -9.58
C SER A 191 -6.80 11.05 -8.77
N ARG A 192 -6.50 9.93 -9.41
CA ARG A 192 -5.85 8.78 -8.80
C ARG A 192 -4.80 8.17 -9.71
N GLY A 193 -3.64 7.87 -9.12
CA GLY A 193 -2.59 7.07 -9.73
C GLY A 193 -3.01 5.63 -9.96
N VAL A 194 -2.74 5.13 -11.16
CA VAL A 194 -2.96 3.73 -11.54
C VAL A 194 -1.70 3.25 -12.24
N GLN A 195 -1.06 2.24 -11.65
CA GLN A 195 0.08 1.59 -12.28
C GLN A 195 -0.42 0.65 -13.37
N THR A 196 0.17 0.76 -14.56
CA THR A 196 -0.06 -0.18 -15.67
C THR A 196 1.21 -0.99 -15.92
N ALA A 197 1.14 -1.97 -16.82
CA ALA A 197 2.31 -2.77 -17.21
C ALA A 197 3.43 -1.91 -17.84
N ASN A 198 3.09 -0.79 -18.49
CA ASN A 198 4.02 -0.03 -19.32
C ASN A 198 4.31 1.38 -18.80
N ALA A 199 3.40 1.96 -18.01
CA ALA A 199 3.50 3.33 -17.51
C ALA A 199 2.66 3.56 -16.25
N TYR A 200 2.96 4.64 -15.53
CA TYR A 200 2.05 5.21 -14.55
C TYR A 200 1.01 6.08 -15.26
N CYS A 201 -0.24 5.95 -14.88
CA CYS A 201 -1.36 6.73 -15.40
C CYS A 201 -2.09 7.44 -14.26
N ARG A 202 -2.73 8.57 -14.56
CA ARG A 202 -3.60 9.29 -13.64
C ARG A 202 -5.01 9.31 -14.21
N VAL A 203 -5.96 8.73 -13.47
CA VAL A 203 -7.38 8.71 -13.81
C VAL A 203 -8.08 9.82 -13.03
N THR A 204 -8.83 10.67 -13.71
CA THR A 204 -9.56 11.80 -13.14
C THR A 204 -11.05 11.59 -13.33
N LEU A 205 -11.86 11.90 -12.30
CA LEU A 205 -13.31 12.03 -12.45
C LEU A 205 -13.64 13.49 -12.77
N ASP A 206 -13.93 13.78 -14.04
CA ASP A 206 -14.18 15.14 -14.51
C ASP A 206 -15.60 15.61 -14.22
N ALA A 207 -16.58 14.70 -14.29
CA ALA A 207 -17.99 15.00 -14.07
C ALA A 207 -18.80 13.76 -13.64
N VAL A 208 -19.94 13.98 -12.99
CA VAL A 208 -20.97 12.96 -12.76
C VAL A 208 -22.35 13.53 -13.11
N GLY A 209 -23.23 12.71 -13.66
CA GLY A 209 -24.57 13.12 -14.07
C GLY A 209 -25.32 11.98 -14.76
N ASP A 210 -26.65 11.94 -14.66
CA ASP A 210 -27.49 10.91 -15.30
C ASP A 210 -27.02 9.46 -15.06
N ARG A 211 -26.43 9.18 -13.88
CA ARG A 211 -25.83 7.89 -13.50
C ARG A 211 -24.61 7.48 -14.36
N GLN A 212 -23.97 8.44 -15.00
CA GLN A 212 -22.73 8.31 -15.77
C GLN A 212 -21.58 9.05 -15.10
N ALA A 213 -20.36 8.57 -15.33
CA ALA A 213 -19.13 9.16 -14.84
C ALA A 213 -18.26 9.63 -16.02
N GLY A 214 -18.04 10.94 -16.14
CA GLY A 214 -17.08 11.51 -17.07
C GLY A 214 -15.66 11.27 -16.53
N LEU A 215 -14.90 10.39 -17.18
CA LEU A 215 -13.57 9.98 -16.76
C LEU A 215 -12.55 10.31 -17.84
N SER A 216 -11.40 10.84 -17.42
CA SER A 216 -10.23 11.03 -18.27
C SER A 216 -9.02 10.30 -17.69
N ALA A 217 -8.05 9.99 -18.55
CA ALA A 217 -6.77 9.44 -18.11
C ALA A 217 -5.61 10.03 -18.90
N LEU A 218 -4.52 10.34 -18.21
CA LEU A 218 -3.23 10.73 -18.79
C LEU A 218 -2.17 9.72 -18.34
N CYS A 219 -1.20 9.40 -19.19
CA CYS A 219 -0.20 8.38 -18.91
C CYS A 219 1.21 8.85 -19.32
N GLY A 220 2.23 8.35 -18.63
CA GLY A 220 3.63 8.53 -19.03
C GLY A 220 4.01 10.01 -19.19
N ASP A 221 4.53 10.36 -20.37
CA ASP A 221 5.04 11.70 -20.69
C ASP A 221 3.93 12.76 -20.82
N ASP A 222 2.67 12.35 -20.97
CA ASP A 222 1.52 13.27 -21.01
C ASP A 222 1.12 13.77 -19.62
N LEU A 223 1.66 13.14 -18.56
CA LEU A 223 1.40 13.60 -17.20
C LEU A 223 2.14 14.91 -16.94
N PRO A 224 1.47 15.90 -16.32
CA PRO A 224 2.18 17.09 -15.85
C PRO A 224 3.23 16.67 -14.81
N PRO A 225 4.25 17.50 -14.54
CA PRO A 225 5.18 17.26 -13.44
C PRO A 225 4.43 17.12 -12.10
N PRO A 226 4.88 16.26 -11.17
CA PRO A 226 4.24 16.13 -9.88
C PRO A 226 4.39 17.44 -9.09
N SER A 227 3.31 17.86 -8.42
CA SER A 227 3.26 19.04 -7.56
C SER A 227 3.23 18.65 -6.09
N GLY A 228 3.67 19.56 -5.22
CA GLY A 228 3.67 19.35 -3.77
C GLY A 228 5.06 19.01 -3.23
N SER A 229 5.09 18.47 -2.01
CA SER A 229 6.32 18.19 -1.27
C SER A 229 6.64 16.71 -1.21
N LYS A 230 7.93 16.40 -1.22
CA LYS A 230 8.45 15.03 -1.20
C LYS A 230 8.56 14.48 0.20
N ILE A 231 8.69 13.16 0.30
CA ILE A 231 9.09 12.49 1.53
C ILE A 231 10.40 13.09 2.04
N GLY A 232 10.44 13.44 3.33
CA GLY A 232 11.57 14.09 3.98
C GLY A 232 11.58 15.62 3.91
N GLU A 233 10.59 16.23 3.27
CA GLU A 233 10.44 17.70 3.22
C GLU A 233 9.46 18.21 4.29
N THR A 234 9.68 19.46 4.70
CA THR A 234 8.79 20.19 5.62
C THR A 234 8.09 21.31 4.88
N ILE A 235 6.77 21.29 4.90
CA ILE A 235 5.89 22.35 4.39
C ILE A 235 5.60 23.32 5.53
N GLN A 236 5.63 24.62 5.23
CA GLN A 236 5.14 25.66 6.13
C GLN A 236 3.80 26.18 5.60
N LEU A 237 2.76 26.06 6.42
CA LEU A 237 1.39 26.52 6.13
C LEU A 237 1.01 27.62 7.13
N ALA A 238 -0.03 28.41 6.82
CA ALA A 238 -0.52 29.49 7.67
C ALA A 238 0.60 30.42 8.18
N ASP A 239 1.37 31.01 7.25
CA ASP A 239 2.50 31.91 7.54
C ASP A 239 3.59 31.32 8.46
N GLY A 240 3.70 29.99 8.50
CA GLY A 240 4.70 29.25 9.28
C GLY A 240 4.27 28.87 10.69
N ALA A 241 3.03 29.19 11.08
CA ALA A 241 2.42 28.71 12.32
C ALA A 241 2.23 27.18 12.32
N ILE A 242 2.12 26.58 11.13
CA ILE A 242 1.99 25.14 10.94
C ILE A 242 3.18 24.61 10.15
N ARG A 243 3.84 23.58 10.68
CA ARG A 243 4.92 22.85 10.01
C ARG A 243 4.50 21.41 9.79
N VAL A 244 4.38 21.00 8.54
CA VAL A 244 4.00 19.63 8.19
C VAL A 244 5.20 18.92 7.57
N PHE A 245 5.72 17.90 8.23
CA PHE A 245 6.78 17.06 7.70
C PHE A 245 6.20 15.80 7.05
N VAL A 246 6.60 15.53 5.81
CA VAL A 246 6.13 14.37 5.04
C VAL A 246 7.00 13.16 5.39
N SER A 247 6.56 12.35 6.35
CA SER A 247 7.34 11.22 6.85
C SER A 247 7.38 10.05 5.88
N ARG A 248 6.24 9.73 5.26
CA ARG A 248 6.11 8.60 4.33
C ARG A 248 4.86 8.76 3.46
N LEU A 249 4.89 8.18 2.27
CA LEU A 249 3.70 7.97 1.44
C LEU A 249 3.45 6.47 1.30
N ALA A 250 2.18 6.08 1.30
CA ALA A 250 1.80 4.70 1.05
C ALA A 250 2.24 4.28 -0.36
N PRO A 251 2.68 3.02 -0.58
CA PRO A 251 3.14 2.56 -1.90
C PRO A 251 2.06 2.64 -2.99
N ASP A 252 0.79 2.57 -2.58
CA ASP A 252 -0.39 2.69 -3.44
C ASP A 252 -0.90 4.13 -3.52
N GLU A 253 -0.21 5.09 -2.91
CA GLU A 253 -0.58 6.51 -2.84
C GLU A 253 -1.96 6.76 -2.21
N SER A 254 -2.49 5.83 -1.40
CA SER A 254 -3.79 5.98 -0.71
C SER A 254 -3.76 7.00 0.42
N HIS A 255 -2.64 7.12 1.12
CA HIS A 255 -2.49 8.01 2.26
C HIS A 255 -1.05 8.48 2.43
N ALA A 256 -0.91 9.61 3.12
CA ALA A 256 0.35 10.19 3.55
C ALA A 256 0.47 10.09 5.07
N ILE A 257 1.68 9.77 5.55
CA ILE A 257 2.03 9.82 6.97
C ILE A 257 2.72 11.15 7.21
N LEU A 258 2.05 12.03 7.96
CA LEU A 258 2.46 13.41 8.18
C LEU A 258 2.75 13.64 9.67
N ALA A 259 3.85 14.34 9.98
CA ALA A 259 4.08 14.84 11.33
C ALA A 259 3.78 16.35 11.36
N ILE A 260 2.78 16.76 12.13
CA ILE A 260 2.30 18.14 12.16
C ILE A 260 2.84 18.81 13.44
N ASN A 261 3.54 19.93 13.30
CA ASN A 261 4.19 20.69 14.38
C ASN A 261 5.16 19.87 15.25
N GLY A 262 5.77 18.81 14.69
CA GLY A 262 6.69 17.93 15.41
C GLY A 262 6.02 17.01 16.43
N LEU A 263 4.69 16.86 16.34
CA LEU A 263 3.88 15.92 17.12
C LEU A 263 3.86 14.52 16.50
N ASP A 264 3.03 13.64 17.06
CA ASP A 264 2.75 12.31 16.55
C ASP A 264 2.38 12.31 15.06
N THR A 265 2.80 11.26 14.37
CA THR A 265 2.47 11.08 12.97
C THR A 265 0.99 10.75 12.79
N THR A 266 0.32 11.47 11.90
CA THR A 266 -1.06 11.22 11.49
C THR A 266 -1.07 10.66 10.07
N SER A 267 -1.85 9.61 9.86
CA SER A 267 -2.13 9.08 8.51
C SER A 267 -3.32 9.82 7.94
N LEU A 268 -3.15 10.51 6.81
CA LEU A 268 -4.24 11.18 6.10
C LEU A 268 -4.35 10.66 4.68
N GLY A 269 -5.52 10.15 4.34
CA GLY A 269 -5.95 9.87 2.99
C GLY A 269 -6.34 11.13 2.22
N PHE A 270 -6.60 10.96 0.92
CA PHE A 270 -7.11 12.03 0.07
C PHE A 270 -8.42 12.61 0.63
N GLY A 271 -8.51 13.93 0.74
CA GLY A 271 -9.70 14.62 1.23
C GLY A 271 -9.97 14.43 2.72
N GLU A 272 -9.16 13.65 3.44
CA GLU A 272 -9.21 13.60 4.89
C GLU A 272 -8.60 14.87 5.48
N VAL A 273 -9.20 15.30 6.59
CA VAL A 273 -8.85 16.56 7.26
C VAL A 273 -8.30 16.25 8.64
N ALA A 274 -7.12 16.79 8.95
CA ALA A 274 -6.61 16.87 10.32
C ALA A 274 -6.87 18.26 10.88
N THR A 275 -7.52 18.32 12.04
CA THR A 275 -7.70 19.57 12.78
C THR A 275 -6.60 19.73 13.81
N ILE A 276 -5.97 20.90 13.84
CA ILE A 276 -4.93 21.26 14.81
C ILE A 276 -5.19 22.65 15.40
N GLU A 277 -4.72 22.86 16.61
CA GLU A 277 -4.66 24.18 17.25
C GLU A 277 -3.27 24.78 17.02
N ALA A 278 -3.20 25.94 16.39
CA ALA A 278 -1.97 26.68 16.17
C ALA A 278 -2.17 28.14 16.60
N GLU A 279 -1.36 28.61 17.55
CA GLU A 279 -1.40 30.00 18.04
C GLU A 279 -2.77 30.49 18.56
N GLY A 280 -3.61 29.56 19.03
CA GLY A 280 -4.97 29.86 19.50
C GLY A 280 -6.02 29.97 18.39
N THR A 281 -5.69 29.50 17.19
CA THR A 281 -6.59 29.37 16.04
C THR A 281 -6.72 27.90 15.67
N THR A 282 -7.95 27.47 15.36
CA THR A 282 -8.20 26.11 14.87
C THR A 282 -7.96 26.08 13.37
N CYS A 283 -7.06 25.22 12.93
CA CYS A 283 -6.73 25.03 11.51
C CYS A 283 -7.04 23.61 11.06
N ALA A 284 -7.61 23.50 9.87
CA ALA A 284 -7.83 22.24 9.15
C ALA A 284 -6.77 22.10 8.05
N ILE A 285 -6.10 20.94 8.02
CA ILE A 285 -5.14 20.56 6.99
C ILE A 285 -5.74 19.40 6.22
N MET A 286 -5.81 19.53 4.89
CA MET A 286 -6.37 18.51 4.00
C MET A 286 -5.32 18.05 3.00
N VAL A 287 -5.33 16.75 2.68
CA VAL A 287 -4.54 16.20 1.56
C VAL A 287 -5.31 16.38 0.27
N ASP A 288 -4.84 17.27 -0.61
CA ASP A 288 -5.48 17.54 -1.90
C ASP A 288 -5.07 16.57 -2.99
N SER A 289 -3.85 16.04 -2.94
CA SER A 289 -3.37 15.04 -3.90
C SER A 289 -2.12 14.33 -3.40
N ILE A 290 -1.94 13.08 -3.86
CA ILE A 290 -0.71 12.29 -3.73
C ILE A 290 -0.37 11.79 -5.14
N ASP A 291 0.81 12.14 -5.65
CA ASP A 291 1.22 11.83 -7.03
C ASP A 291 2.74 11.61 -7.11
N ARG A 292 3.17 10.41 -7.53
CA ARG A 292 4.57 10.06 -7.81
C ARG A 292 5.54 10.46 -6.69
N GLY A 293 5.14 10.21 -5.45
CA GLY A 293 5.97 10.47 -4.28
C GLY A 293 5.95 11.92 -3.77
N THR A 294 5.04 12.77 -4.27
CA THR A 294 4.74 14.08 -3.68
C THR A 294 3.35 14.10 -3.07
N VAL A 295 3.16 14.97 -2.08
CA VAL A 295 1.87 15.28 -1.47
C VAL A 295 1.60 16.78 -1.55
N GLN A 296 0.38 17.13 -1.96
CA GLN A 296 -0.12 18.50 -1.93
C GLN A 296 -1.11 18.65 -0.78
N LEU A 297 -0.92 19.70 0.02
CA LEU A 297 -1.75 20.01 1.18
C LEU A 297 -2.35 21.41 1.01
N THR A 298 -3.56 21.58 1.50
CA THR A 298 -4.21 22.88 1.67
C THR A 298 -4.59 23.05 3.13
N GLU A 299 -4.46 24.27 3.64
CA GLU A 299 -4.92 24.67 4.96
C GLU A 299 -6.11 25.64 4.93
N SER A 300 -6.92 25.59 5.99
CA SER A 300 -7.89 26.64 6.30
C SER A 300 -7.93 26.87 7.81
N CYS A 301 -7.71 28.10 8.25
CA CYS A 301 -7.75 28.47 9.67
C CYS A 301 -8.94 29.39 9.95
N SER A 302 -9.57 29.24 11.12
CA SER A 302 -10.73 30.01 11.57
C SER A 302 -10.55 30.58 12.97
#